data_AF-A0A4R2KM22-F1
#
_entry.id   AF-A0A4R2KM22-F1
#
_cell.length_a   1.000
_cell.length_b   1.000
_cell.length_c   1.000
_cell.angle_alpha   90.00
_cell.angle_beta   90.00
_cell.angle_gamma   90.00
#
_symmetry.space_group_name_H-M   'P 1'
#
loop_
_entity.id
_entity.type
_entity.pdbx_description
1 polymer ?
#
loop_
_entity_poly.entity_id
_entity_poly.type
_entity_poly.pdbx_seq_one_letter_code
_entity_poly.pdbx_strand_id
1 'polypeptide(L)' 'MARSNRAVVPEARMALNQMKAEIASELGLANYESIDKGNLSSRQNGYVGGYMTKKLVEAAERNMAGK' A
#
# COMPACT_ATOMS: atom_id res chain seq x y z
N MET A 1 18.50 -0.21 10.97
CA MET A 1 17.25 -0.21 11.76
C MET A 1 16.09 -0.56 10.85
N ALA A 2 15.49 -1.75 11.00
CA ALA A 2 14.22 -2.05 10.35
C ALA A 2 13.13 -1.28 11.09
N ARG A 3 12.72 -0.11 10.59
CA ARG A 3 11.47 0.52 11.03
C ARG A 3 10.36 -0.44 10.65
N SER A 4 9.87 -1.23 11.61
CA SER A 4 8.66 -2.02 11.39
C SER A 4 7.53 -1.02 11.15
N ASN A 5 7.06 -0.91 9.90
CA ASN A 5 5.81 -0.22 9.58
C ASN A 5 4.69 -0.98 10.30
N ARG A 6 4.41 -0.58 11.54
CA ARG A 6 3.27 -1.10 12.31
C ARG A 6 2.05 -0.32 11.85
N ALA A 7 1.01 -1.05 11.48
CA ALA A 7 -0.29 -0.44 11.25
C ALA A 7 -0.76 0.23 12.55
N VAL A 8 -1.34 1.43 12.44
CA VAL A 8 -1.91 2.16 13.58
C VAL A 8 -3.06 1.35 14.19
N VAL A 9 -3.83 0.66 13.34
CA VAL A 9 -4.84 -0.33 13.71
C VAL A 9 -4.30 -1.72 13.34
N PRO A 10 -3.81 -2.52 14.30
CA PRO A 10 -3.18 -3.81 14.03
C PRO A 10 -4.06 -4.79 13.25
N GLU A 11 -5.36 -4.76 13.48
CA GLU A 11 -6.38 -5.61 12.85
C GLU A 11 -6.47 -5.35 11.35
N ALA A 12 -6.20 -4.12 10.91
CA ALA A 12 -6.23 -3.75 9.50
C ALA A 12 -5.00 -4.25 8.73
N ARG A 13 -3.98 -4.81 9.39
CA ARG A 13 -2.70 -5.16 8.76
C ARG A 13 -2.84 -6.10 7.56
N MET A 14 -3.70 -7.11 7.66
CA MET A 14 -3.92 -8.04 6.55
C MET A 14 -4.57 -7.34 5.35
N ALA A 15 -5.62 -6.54 5.59
CA ALA A 15 -6.29 -5.76 4.55
C ALA A 15 -5.35 -4.75 3.88
N LEU A 16 -4.51 -4.06 4.68
CA LEU A 16 -3.51 -3.11 4.18
C LEU A 16 -2.45 -3.80 3.30
N ASN A 17 -1.99 -4.99 3.69
CA ASN A 17 -1.06 -5.77 2.87
C ASN A 17 -1.69 -6.22 1.55
N GLN A 18 -2.94 -6.69 1.60
CA GLN A 18 -3.69 -7.08 0.41
C GLN A 18 -3.85 -5.91 -0.56
N MET A 19 -4.30 -4.75 -0.05
CA MET A 19 -4.43 -3.53 -0.86
C MET A 19 -3.10 -3.11 -1.49
N LYS A 20 -2.00 -3.18 -0.73
CA LYS A 20 -0.66 -2.87 -1.24
C LYS A 20 -0.24 -3.80 -2.38
N ALA A 21 -0.54 -5.10 -2.28
CA ALA A 21 -0.26 -6.09 -3.32
C ALA A 21 -1.11 -5.86 -4.58
N GLU A 22 -2.39 -5.55 -4.41
CA GLU A 22 -3.31 -5.21 -5.50
C GLU A 22 -2.83 -3.97 -6.25
N ILE A 23 -2.52 -2.90 -5.53
CA ILE A 23 -2.01 -1.66 -6.11
C ILE A 23 -0.70 -1.89 -6.84
N ALA A 24 0.23 -2.64 -6.25
CA ALA A 24 1.47 -2.96 -6.93
C ALA A 24 1.21 -3.70 -8.24
N SER A 25 0.23 -4.61 -8.25
CA SER A 25 -0.17 -5.35 -9.46
C SER A 25 -0.81 -4.41 -10.50
N GLU A 26 -1.69 -3.49 -10.10
CA GLU A 26 -2.26 -2.44 -10.98
C GLU A 26 -1.17 -1.56 -11.60
N LEU A 27 -0.09 -1.31 -10.86
CA LEU A 27 1.07 -0.53 -11.30
C LEU A 27 2.09 -1.36 -12.11
N GLY A 28 1.76 -2.61 -12.45
CA GLY A 28 2.60 -3.49 -13.29
C GLY A 28 3.75 -4.18 -12.53
N LEU A 29 3.75 -4.15 -11.21
CA LEU A 29 4.74 -4.83 -10.38
C LEU A 29 4.22 -6.21 -9.97
N ALA A 30 4.59 -7.24 -10.73
CA ALA A 30 4.27 -8.62 -10.41
C ALA A 30 5.00 -9.08 -9.13
N ASN A 31 4.35 -9.96 -8.37
CA ASN A 31 4.94 -10.62 -7.19
C ASN A 31 5.51 -9.65 -6.13
N TYR A 32 4.89 -8.47 -5.98
CA TYR A 32 5.37 -7.42 -5.09
C TYR A 32 5.51 -7.86 -3.63
N GLU A 33 4.69 -8.80 -3.15
CA GLU A 33 4.83 -9.33 -1.79
C GLU A 33 6.09 -10.16 -1.60
N SER A 34 6.47 -10.95 -2.61
CA SER A 34 7.60 -11.91 -2.55
C SER A 34 8.92 -11.34 -3.06
N ILE A 35 8.88 -10.31 -3.91
CA ILE A 35 10.10 -9.69 -4.43
C ILE A 35 10.86 -8.96 -3.32
N ASP A 36 12.18 -9.02 -3.35
CA ASP A 36 13.01 -8.15 -2.53
C ASP A 36 12.80 -6.70 -2.99
N LYS A 37 12.35 -5.85 -2.07
CA LYS A 37 12.05 -4.43 -2.34
C LYS A 37 13.33 -3.66 -2.65
N GLY A 38 14.51 -4.18 -2.29
CA GLY A 38 15.81 -3.65 -2.68
C GLY A 38 16.11 -3.78 -4.18
N ASN A 39 15.46 -4.71 -4.89
CA ASN A 39 15.59 -4.86 -6.34
C ASN A 39 14.69 -3.89 -7.12
N LEU A 40 13.73 -3.25 -6.45
CA LEU A 40 12.87 -2.24 -7.04
C LEU A 40 13.47 -0.85 -6.82
N SER A 41 13.31 0.03 -7.82
CA SER A 41 13.75 1.42 -7.63
C SER A 41 12.97 2.07 -6.48
N SER A 42 13.64 2.97 -5.75
CA SER A 42 12.99 3.76 -4.68
C SER A 42 11.75 4.50 -5.19
N ARG A 43 11.73 4.90 -6.46
CA ARG A 43 10.59 5.53 -7.12
C ARG A 43 9.41 4.57 -7.25
N GLN A 44 9.64 3.32 -7.68
CA GLN A 44 8.56 2.31 -7.80
C GLN A 44 7.96 1.98 -6.43
N ASN A 45 8.81 1.73 -5.42
CA ASN A 45 8.35 1.48 -4.05
C ASN A 45 7.56 2.67 -3.49
N GLY A 46 8.08 3.90 -3.69
CA GLY A 46 7.39 5.12 -3.27
C GLY A 46 6.05 5.32 -3.99
N TYR A 47 5.96 4.98 -5.27
CA TYR A 47 4.74 5.13 -6.05
C TYR A 47 3.62 4.19 -5.58
N VAL A 48 3.96 2.93 -5.26
CA VAL A 48 3.01 1.98 -4.64
C VAL A 48 2.47 2.53 -3.32
N GLY A 49 3.35 2.96 -2.42
CA GLY A 49 2.94 3.52 -1.13
C GLY A 49 2.09 4.78 -1.26
N GLY A 50 2.48 5.70 -2.15
CA GLY A 50 1.73 6.93 -2.40
C GLY A 50 0.33 6.67 -2.99
N TYR A 51 0.22 5.73 -3.92
CA TYR A 51 -1.08 5.35 -4.50
C TYR A 51 -1.99 4.64 -3.48
N MET A 52 -1.40 3.84 -2.59
CA MET A 52 -2.09 3.23 -1.45
C MET A 52 -2.68 4.29 -0.51
N THR A 53 -1.88 5.29 -0.12
CA THR A 53 -2.39 6.40 0.69
C THR A 53 -3.50 7.16 -0.05
N LYS A 54 -3.35 7.41 -1.35
CA LYS A 54 -4.38 8.08 -2.15
C LYS A 54 -5.72 7.34 -2.12
N LYS A 55 -5.72 6.02 -2.35
CA LYS A 55 -6.95 5.21 -2.30
C LYS A 55 -7.58 5.18 -0.91
N LEU A 56 -6.76 5.08 0.14
CA LEU A 56 -7.26 5.11 1.52
C LEU A 56 -7.92 6.44 1.87
N VAL A 57 -7.30 7.56 1.47
CA VAL A 57 -7.86 8.90 1.66
C VAL A 57 -9.15 9.04 0.86
N GLU A 58 -9.16 8.62 -0.41
CA GLU A 58 -10.37 8.66 -1.24
C GLU A 58 -11.53 7.85 -0.64
N ALA A 59 -11.27 6.65 -0.12
CA ALA A 59 -12.28 5.83 0.55
C ALA A 59 -12.81 6.52 1.81
N ALA A 60 -11.93 7.15 2.60
CA ALA A 60 -12.33 7.92 3.77
C ALA A 60 -13.14 9.17 3.40
N GLU A 61 -12.75 9.88 2.35
CA GLU A 61 -13.48 11.05 1.82
C GLU A 61 -14.88 10.67 1.33
N ARG A 62 -15.02 9.54 0.62
CA ARG A 62 -16.34 9.01 0.21
C ARG A 62 -17.22 8.72 1.42
N ASN A 63 -16.67 8.00 2.41
CA ASN A 63 -17.37 7.69 3.65
C ASN A 63 -17.81 8.96 4.41
N MET A 64 -16.93 9.97 4.51
CA MET A 64 -17.24 11.27 5.14
C MET A 64 -18.28 12.07 4.34
N ALA A 65 -18.30 11.95 3.02
CA ALA A 65 -19.30 12.57 2.15
C ALA A 65 -20.65 11.83 2.16
N GLY A 66 -20.77 10.71 2.88
CA GLY A 66 -21.98 9.87 2.91
C GLY A 66 -22.27 9.21 1.56
N LYS A 67 -21.22 8.93 0.77
CA LYS A 67 -21.29 8.31 -0.56
C LYS A 67 -20.47 7.02 -0.64
#